data_AF-A0A078GT29-F1
#
_entry.id   AF-A0A078GT29-F1
#
_cell.length_a   1.000
_cell.length_b   1.000
_cell.length_c   1.000
_cell.angle_alpha   90.00
_cell.angle_beta   90.00
_cell.angle_gamma   90.00
#
_symmetry.space_group_name_H-M   'P 1'
#
loop_
_entity.id
_entity.type
_entity.pdbx_description
1 polymer ?
#
loop_
_entity_poly.entity_id
_entity_poly.type
_entity_poly.pdbx_seq_one_letter_code
_entity_poly.pdbx_strand_id
1 'polypeptide(L)'
;MAQKVEAQGGNNGGNQWDDGSEHEAVTKIQTAAGGSGIQYVQFDYVKNGQTETAPLRGIKGRAIAADPFVINHPEEHLVSVEGWYDSSGIIQGLKFNSNKPFSFHFFKDMD
;
A
#
# COMPACT_ATOMS: atom_id res chain seq x y z
N MET A 1 1.10 -21.43 -4.15
CA MET A 1 2.10 -20.75 -3.31
C MET A 1 2.44 -19.43 -3.98
N ALA A 2 2.27 -18.31 -3.29
CA ALA A 2 2.65 -17.00 -3.83
C ALA A 2 4.17 -16.79 -3.72
N GLN A 3 4.74 -16.05 -4.67
CA GLN A 3 6.14 -15.62 -4.59
C GLN A 3 6.25 -14.43 -3.63
N LYS A 4 6.97 -14.60 -2.53
CA LYS A 4 7.32 -13.51 -1.62
C LYS A 4 8.61 -12.85 -2.08
N VAL A 5 8.56 -11.55 -2.32
CA VAL A 5 9.74 -10.73 -2.64
C VAL A 5 10.35 -10.13 -1.37
N GLU A 6 11.62 -9.75 -1.44
CA GLU A 6 12.31 -9.10 -0.33
C GLU A 6 11.71 -7.73 -0.01
N ALA A 7 11.57 -7.42 1.28
CA ALA A 7 11.10 -6.11 1.72
C ALA A 7 12.10 -5.02 1.34
N GLN A 8 11.59 -3.85 0.94
CA GLN A 8 12.37 -2.67 0.57
C GLN A 8 12.12 -1.55 1.59
N GLY A 9 13.16 -0.77 1.91
CA GLY A 9 13.10 0.33 2.89
C GLY A 9 13.98 0.05 4.12
N GLY A 10 13.53 0.47 5.30
CA GLY A 10 14.29 0.37 6.54
C GLY A 10 14.43 -1.05 7.08
N ASN A 11 15.66 -1.43 7.46
CA ASN A 11 15.96 -2.77 7.96
C ASN A 11 15.85 -2.93 9.49
N ASN A 12 15.73 -1.82 10.24
CA ASN A 12 15.88 -1.80 11.70
C ASN A 12 14.80 -1.00 12.45
N GLY A 13 13.55 -0.99 11.99
CA GLY A 13 12.48 -0.23 12.64
C GLY A 13 11.07 -0.77 12.39
N GLY A 14 10.12 -0.30 13.20
CA GLY A 14 8.71 -0.71 13.12
C GLY A 14 8.44 -2.13 13.64
N ASN A 15 7.18 -2.55 13.55
CA ASN A 15 6.76 -3.92 13.84
C ASN A 15 6.53 -4.64 12.51
N GLN A 16 7.16 -5.80 12.32
CA GLN A 16 6.92 -6.63 11.14
C GLN A 16 5.48 -7.14 11.12
N TRP A 17 4.88 -7.18 9.94
CA TRP A 17 3.54 -7.72 9.70
C TRP A 17 3.50 -8.42 8.33
N ASP A 18 2.54 -9.31 8.17
CA ASP A 18 2.26 -10.05 6.93
C ASP A 18 0.75 -10.37 6.91
N ASP A 19 0.03 -9.95 5.87
CA ASP A 19 -1.40 -10.24 5.70
C ASP A 19 -1.65 -11.66 5.15
N GLY A 20 -0.59 -12.38 4.78
CA GLY A 20 -0.65 -13.70 4.16
C GLY A 20 -0.98 -13.67 2.66
N SER A 21 -0.94 -14.84 2.03
CA SER A 21 -1.14 -15.01 0.59
C SER A 21 -2.46 -15.70 0.20
N GLU A 22 -3.36 -15.89 1.15
CA GLU A 22 -4.64 -16.63 0.97
C GLU A 22 -5.76 -15.76 0.36
N HIS A 23 -5.39 -14.63 -0.25
CA HIS A 23 -6.32 -13.66 -0.84
C HIS A 23 -6.34 -13.81 -2.36
N GLU A 24 -7.51 -13.65 -2.96
CA GLU A 24 -7.73 -13.79 -4.41
C GLU A 24 -7.34 -12.53 -5.19
N ALA A 25 -7.54 -11.35 -4.60
CA ALA A 25 -7.23 -10.06 -5.22
C ALA A 25 -7.09 -8.93 -4.19
N VAL A 26 -6.49 -7.82 -4.61
CA VAL A 26 -6.55 -6.51 -3.92
C VAL A 26 -7.59 -5.65 -4.64
N THR A 27 -8.52 -5.05 -3.90
CA THR A 27 -9.56 -4.16 -4.45
C THR A 27 -9.41 -2.71 -4.03
N LYS A 28 -8.65 -2.45 -2.95
CA LYS A 28 -8.37 -1.09 -2.49
C LYS A 28 -7.05 -1.02 -1.76
N ILE A 29 -6.31 0.06 -1.97
CA ILE A 29 -5.15 0.44 -1.18
C ILE A 29 -5.37 1.85 -0.64
N GLN A 30 -5.43 1.98 0.68
CA GLN A 30 -5.49 3.27 1.37
C GLN A 30 -4.15 3.55 2.03
N THR A 31 -3.54 4.67 1.67
CA THR A 31 -2.32 5.18 2.31
C THR A 31 -2.59 6.49 3.04
N ALA A 32 -1.75 6.82 4.01
CA ALA A 32 -1.71 8.17 4.58
C ALA A 32 -0.28 8.58 4.87
N ALA A 33 0.03 9.84 4.60
CA ALA A 33 1.31 10.45 4.94
C ALA A 33 1.19 11.28 6.22
N GLY A 34 2.29 11.43 6.93
CA GLY A 34 2.42 12.43 7.99
C GLY A 34 3.77 13.13 7.95
N GLY A 35 4.23 13.57 9.13
CA GLY A 35 5.44 14.41 9.25
C GLY A 35 6.67 13.80 8.58
N SER A 36 6.93 12.51 8.81
CA SER A 36 8.17 11.86 8.39
C SER A 36 8.07 11.06 7.08
N GLY A 37 6.87 10.65 6.66
CA GLY A 37 6.66 9.75 5.51
C GLY A 37 5.27 9.12 5.53
N ILE A 38 5.10 8.00 4.84
CA ILE A 38 3.88 7.18 4.89
C ILE A 38 3.73 6.59 6.30
N GLN A 39 2.64 6.93 6.99
CA GLN A 39 2.37 6.49 8.37
C GLN A 39 1.51 5.24 8.46
N TYR A 40 0.61 5.04 7.51
CA TYR A 40 -0.13 3.79 7.42
C TYR A 40 -0.45 3.38 6.00
N VAL A 41 -0.66 2.08 5.84
CA VAL A 41 -1.29 1.45 4.70
C VAL A 41 -2.40 0.50 5.18
N GLN A 42 -3.49 0.41 4.44
CA GLN A 42 -4.57 -0.53 4.66
C GLN A 42 -5.07 -1.04 3.31
N PHE A 43 -5.41 -2.32 3.27
CA PHE A 43 -5.83 -3.01 2.07
C PHE A 43 -7.26 -3.53 2.24
N ASP A 44 -8.03 -3.51 1.16
CA ASP A 44 -9.19 -4.38 1.03
C ASP A 44 -8.82 -5.52 0.07
N TYR A 45 -9.08 -6.75 0.49
CA TYR A 45 -8.79 -7.97 -0.25
C TYR A 45 -10.07 -8.70 -0.63
N VAL A 46 -10.04 -9.50 -1.68
CA VAL A 46 -11.05 -10.52 -1.95
C VAL A 46 -10.63 -11.84 -1.33
N LYS A 47 -11.53 -12.46 -0.57
CA LYS A 47 -11.35 -13.78 0.03
C LYS A 47 -12.65 -14.55 -0.02
N ASN A 48 -12.64 -15.75 -0.60
CA ASN A 48 -13.83 -16.56 -0.87
C ASN A 48 -14.90 -15.79 -1.65
N GLY A 49 -14.50 -14.98 -2.63
CA GLY A 49 -15.38 -14.11 -3.40
C GLY A 49 -16.00 -12.92 -2.65
N GLN A 50 -15.62 -12.66 -1.39
CA GLN A 50 -16.09 -11.52 -0.59
C GLN A 50 -14.96 -10.52 -0.33
N THR A 51 -15.30 -9.22 -0.32
CA THR A 51 -14.33 -8.17 0.02
C THR A 51 -14.23 -8.00 1.54
N GLU A 52 -13.01 -8.05 2.06
CA GLU A 52 -12.69 -7.89 3.48
C GLU A 52 -11.62 -6.81 3.67
N THR A 53 -11.82 -5.93 4.65
CA THR A 53 -10.82 -4.92 5.02
C THR A 53 -9.79 -5.52 5.97
N ALA A 54 -8.51 -5.43 5.59
CA ALA A 54 -7.40 -5.87 6.41
C ALA A 54 -7.15 -4.94 7.62
N PRO A 55 -6.47 -5.42 8.67
CA PRO A 55 -6.03 -4.55 9.75
C PRO A 55 -5.15 -3.42 9.21
N LEU A 56 -5.35 -2.21 9.74
CA LEU A 56 -4.51 -1.07 9.40
C LEU A 56 -3.06 -1.33 9.85
N ARG A 57 -2.10 -1.12 8.95
CA ARG A 57 -0.67 -1.31 9.20
C ARG A 57 -0.01 0.04 9.40
N GLY A 58 0.50 0.27 10.61
CA GLY A 58 1.02 1.58 11.05
C GLY A 58 0.08 2.25 12.05
N ILE A 59 0.08 3.59 12.09
CA ILE A 59 -0.75 4.36 13.02
C ILE A 59 -1.46 5.50 12.28
N LYS A 60 -2.74 5.75 12.63
CA LYS A 60 -3.49 6.88 12.06
C LYS A 60 -2.93 8.23 12.51
N GLY A 61 -2.55 8.36 13.79
CA GLY A 61 -1.92 9.56 14.33
C GLY A 61 -2.56 10.87 13.86
N ARG A 62 -1.73 11.78 13.34
CA ARG A 62 -2.15 12.99 12.59
C ARG A 62 -1.91 12.83 11.08
N ALA A 63 -1.91 11.59 10.59
CA ALA A 63 -1.70 11.30 9.18
C ALA A 63 -2.86 11.82 8.34
N ILE A 64 -2.54 12.31 7.15
CA ILE A 64 -3.49 12.77 6.14
C ILE A 64 -3.65 11.63 5.14
N ALA A 65 -4.87 11.09 5.07
CA ALA A 65 -5.22 10.05 4.11
C ALA A 65 -5.13 10.61 2.68
N ALA A 66 -4.48 9.86 1.81
CA ALA A 66 -4.56 10.05 0.37
C ALA A 66 -5.97 9.70 -0.14
N ASP A 67 -6.33 10.09 -1.35
CA ASP A 67 -7.45 9.41 -2.01
C ASP A 67 -7.08 7.92 -2.19
N PRO A 68 -8.03 6.99 -1.96
CA PRO A 68 -7.75 5.58 -2.05
C PRO A 68 -7.49 5.16 -3.51
N PHE A 69 -6.54 4.26 -3.70
CA PHE A 69 -6.38 3.55 -4.97
C PHE A 69 -7.39 2.41 -5.03
N VAL A 70 -8.47 2.58 -5.78
CA VAL A 70 -9.53 1.57 -5.96
C VAL A 70 -9.27 0.79 -7.24
N ILE A 71 -9.35 -0.53 -7.14
CA ILE A 71 -9.14 -1.48 -8.24
C ILE A 71 -10.48 -2.13 -8.55
N ASN A 72 -10.97 -1.93 -9.78
CA ASN A 72 -12.23 -2.54 -10.23
C ASN A 72 -12.04 -4.02 -10.64
N HIS A 73 -11.98 -4.90 -9.64
CA HIS A 73 -11.88 -6.34 -9.83
C HIS A 73 -13.18 -6.94 -10.41
N PRO A 74 -13.13 -7.90 -11.37
CA PRO A 74 -11.94 -8.61 -11.84
C PRO A 74 -11.23 -8.01 -13.06
N GLU A 75 -11.77 -6.98 -13.71
CA GLU A 75 -11.21 -6.45 -14.96
C GLU A 75 -9.93 -5.64 -14.75
N GLU A 76 -9.72 -5.13 -13.54
CA GLU A 76 -8.55 -4.38 -13.10
C GLU A 76 -7.77 -5.14 -12.02
N HIS A 77 -6.45 -5.09 -12.10
CA HIS A 77 -5.54 -5.61 -11.08
C HIS A 77 -4.26 -4.77 -11.01
N LEU A 78 -3.62 -4.80 -9.84
CA LEU A 78 -2.33 -4.16 -9.61
C LEU A 78 -1.24 -4.84 -10.46
N VAL A 79 -0.49 -4.03 -11.22
CA VAL A 79 0.60 -4.47 -12.09
C VAL A 79 1.95 -4.17 -11.46
N SER A 80 2.11 -2.99 -10.86
CA SER A 80 3.35 -2.63 -10.18
C SER A 80 3.13 -1.67 -9.01
N VAL A 81 4.06 -1.74 -8.07
CA VAL A 81 4.23 -0.77 -7.00
C VAL A 81 5.62 -0.18 -7.14
N GLU A 82 5.69 1.15 -7.20
CA GLU A 82 6.95 1.89 -7.11
C GLU A 82 6.97 2.58 -5.74
N GLY A 83 8.14 2.60 -5.09
CA GLY A 83 8.30 3.19 -3.76
C GLY A 83 9.59 3.98 -3.66
N TRP A 84 9.54 5.04 -2.86
CA TRP A 84 10.70 5.86 -2.52
C TRP A 84 10.89 5.88 -1.01
N TYR A 85 12.13 5.79 -0.56
CA TYR A 85 12.47 5.89 0.85
C TYR A 85 13.70 6.77 1.05
N ASP A 86 13.79 7.41 2.21
CA ASP A 86 14.93 8.26 2.56
C ASP A 86 16.13 7.44 3.06
N SER A 87 17.24 8.10 3.40
CA SER A 87 18.43 7.42 3.92
C SER A 87 18.22 6.69 5.25
N SER A 88 17.12 6.96 5.97
CA SER A 88 16.72 6.23 7.17
C SER A 88 15.86 5.00 6.87
N GLY A 89 15.45 4.83 5.61
CA GLY A 89 14.60 3.73 5.15
C GLY A 89 13.11 3.96 5.40
N ILE A 90 12.69 5.17 5.79
CA ILE A 90 11.28 5.51 5.92
C ILE A 90 10.70 5.68 4.51
N ILE A 91 9.56 5.02 4.25
CA ILE A 91 8.85 5.15 2.98
C ILE A 91 8.28 6.57 2.86
N GLN A 92 8.74 7.31 1.85
CA GLN A 92 8.33 8.68 1.59
C GLN A 92 7.18 8.78 0.59
N GLY A 93 7.06 7.81 -0.31
CA GLY A 93 6.04 7.79 -1.35
C GLY A 93 5.79 6.41 -1.91
N LEU A 94 4.59 6.20 -2.42
CA LEU A 94 4.15 4.98 -3.08
C LEU A 94 3.34 5.36 -4.32
N LYS A 95 3.59 4.66 -5.41
CA LYS A 95 2.82 4.77 -6.65
C LYS A 95 2.31 3.40 -7.05
N PHE A 96 1.03 3.34 -7.36
CA PHE A 96 0.34 2.11 -7.74
C PHE A 96 -0.06 2.21 -9.21
N ASN A 97 0.30 1.20 -9.99
CA ASN A 97 -0.10 1.11 -11.40
C ASN A 97 -0.97 -0.14 -11.58
N SER A 98 -2.12 0.00 -12.23
CA SER A 98 -2.94 -1.13 -12.66
C SER A 98 -2.74 -1.45 -14.14
N ASN A 99 -3.39 -2.50 -14.62
CA ASN A 99 -3.47 -2.83 -16.05
C ASN A 99 -4.38 -1.88 -16.84
N LYS A 100 -5.01 -0.88 -16.20
CA LYS A 100 -5.83 0.14 -16.86
C LYS A 100 -4.99 1.42 -17.06
N PRO A 101 -5.25 2.20 -18.13
CA PRO A 101 -4.44 3.36 -18.50
C PRO A 101 -4.57 4.56 -17.54
N PHE A 102 -5.32 4.45 -16.44
CA PHE A 102 -5.42 5.49 -15.42
C PHE A 102 -4.56 5.12 -14.20
N SER A 103 -3.38 5.76 -14.07
CA SER A 103 -2.51 5.62 -12.90
C SER A 103 -2.87 6.65 -11.83
N PHE A 104 -2.93 6.23 -10.57
CA PHE A 104 -3.07 7.13 -9.41
C PHE A 104 -1.70 7.37 -8.78
N HIS A 105 -1.34 8.65 -8.59
CA HIS A 105 -0.05 9.05 -8.00
C HIS A 105 -0.30 9.70 -6.65
N PHE A 106 0.37 9.19 -5.61
CA PHE A 106 0.45 9.89 -4.33
C PHE A 106 1.91 10.21 -4.01
N PHE A 107 2.27 11.47 -4.22
CA PHE A 107 3.50 12.05 -3.72
C PHE A 107 3.16 12.92 -2.51
N LYS A 108 3.98 12.86 -1.46
CA LYS A 108 4.06 13.99 -0.54
C LYS A 108 4.79 15.08 -1.32
N ASP A 109 4.11 16.19 -1.60
CA ASP A 109 4.79 17.40 -2.05
C ASP A 109 5.82 17.75 -0.98
N MET A 110 7.10 17.56 -1.33
CA MET A 110 8.22 18.02 -0.51
C MET A 110 8.49 19.45 -0.97
N ASP A 111 7.80 20.41 -0.35
CA ASP A 111 8.23 21.80 -0.34
C ASP A 111 9.55 21.95 0.45
#